data_AF-A0A419F9M9-F1
#
_entry.id   AF-A0A419F9M9-F1
#
_cell.length_a   1.000
_cell.length_b   1.000
_cell.length_c   1.000
_cell.angle_alpha   90.00
_cell.angle_beta   90.00
_cell.angle_gamma   90.00
#
_symmetry.space_group_name_H-M   'P 1'
#
loop_
_entity.id
_entity.type
_entity.pdbx_description
1 polymer ?
#
loop_
_entity_poly.entity_id
_entity_poly.type
_entity_poly.pdbx_seq_one_letter_code
_entity_poly.pdbx_strand_id
1 'polypeptide(L)'
;METVITKKDIAEYRRTLWREAPGTSLKTLRDAARFIDEVGMCLLFACRDIPLPKLYYCSADEADWWAWKDILQARKLAYNGRLVRRKATLVSMQLLPAFLAIYLTGGGYIMYEEEYYWGKLGQLANQVAEYLDRNGPTPVDSLRKAVVPAGKEHTRRFHNALFELQSKFKIVSAGLEDRSWGVRVLDLFVNWVPATVERKAEKLPRDEAIRRILTALVNTAGAVPEAMVPRLFGWSPEESLHAIDTLASHGAVIRGRVRGQGAPWLISPRLRQS
;
A
#
# COMPACT_ATOMS: atom_id res chain seq x y z
N MET A 1 0.32 -10.72 33.36
CA MET A 1 -0.16 -11.98 32.74
C MET A 1 0.19 -11.93 31.26
N GLU A 2 0.88 -12.95 30.74
CA GLU A 2 1.22 -13.03 29.31
C GLU A 2 -0.06 -13.27 28.48
N THR A 3 -0.29 -12.42 27.49
CA THR A 3 -1.47 -12.54 26.62
C THR A 3 -1.29 -13.73 25.68
N VAL A 4 -2.20 -14.70 25.73
CA VAL A 4 -2.20 -15.86 24.83
C VAL A 4 -3.51 -15.92 24.03
N ILE A 5 -3.41 -15.89 22.70
CA ILE A 5 -4.54 -16.09 21.76
C ILE A 5 -4.30 -17.35 20.92
N THR A 6 -5.30 -17.80 20.17
CA THR A 6 -5.21 -18.94 19.26
C THR A 6 -5.23 -18.48 17.79
N LYS A 7 -4.79 -19.36 16.88
CA LYS A 7 -4.97 -19.12 15.43
C LYS A 7 -6.45 -19.03 15.03
N LYS A 8 -7.34 -19.69 15.77
CA LYS A 8 -8.78 -19.65 15.54
C LYS A 8 -9.32 -18.24 15.81
N ASP A 9 -8.94 -17.62 16.93
CA ASP A 9 -9.35 -16.26 17.29
C ASP A 9 -8.94 -15.25 16.20
N ILE A 10 -7.70 -15.38 15.70
CA ILE A 10 -7.20 -14.55 14.59
C ILE A 10 -8.00 -14.78 13.31
N ALA A 11 -8.32 -16.03 12.98
CA ALA A 11 -9.07 -16.37 11.77
C ALA A 11 -10.52 -15.86 11.83
N GLU A 12 -11.18 -15.96 12.98
CA GLU A 12 -12.54 -15.47 13.20
C GLU A 12 -12.60 -13.95 13.12
N TYR A 13 -11.66 -13.27 13.78
CA TYR A 13 -11.49 -11.82 13.68
C TYR A 13 -11.33 -11.36 12.22
N ARG A 14 -10.42 -12.01 11.48
CA ARG A 14 -10.18 -11.71 10.06
C ARG A 14 -11.40 -11.99 9.19
N ARG A 15 -12.10 -13.11 9.42
CA ARG A 15 -13.26 -13.48 8.61
C ARG A 15 -14.34 -12.40 8.64
N THR A 16 -14.58 -11.82 9.80
CA THR A 16 -15.54 -10.73 10.00
C THR A 16 -15.03 -9.42 9.40
N LEU A 17 -13.81 -9.01 9.76
CA LEU A 17 -13.25 -7.73 9.33
C LEU A 17 -13.00 -7.69 7.82
N TRP A 18 -12.47 -8.76 7.24
CA TRP A 18 -12.08 -8.85 5.83
C TRP A 18 -13.24 -9.16 4.89
N ARG A 19 -14.50 -9.14 5.38
CA ARG A 19 -15.69 -9.39 4.54
C ARG A 19 -15.68 -10.78 3.87
N GLU A 20 -15.09 -11.77 4.54
CA GLU A 20 -15.03 -13.17 4.08
C GLU A 20 -16.16 -14.04 4.68
N ALA A 21 -17.01 -13.46 5.53
CA ALA A 21 -18.21 -14.12 6.04
C ALA A 21 -19.33 -14.12 4.96
N PRO A 22 -20.17 -15.18 4.89
CA PRO A 22 -21.29 -15.22 3.95
C PRO A 22 -22.17 -13.97 4.04
N GLY A 23 -22.49 -13.36 2.90
CA GLY A 23 -23.34 -12.18 2.82
C GLY A 23 -22.66 -10.84 3.15
N THR A 24 -21.35 -10.84 3.46
CA THR A 24 -20.61 -9.60 3.80
C THR A 24 -19.77 -9.03 2.66
N SER A 25 -19.69 -9.73 1.53
CA SER A 25 -18.88 -9.37 0.37
C SER A 25 -19.19 -7.97 -0.17
N LEU A 26 -18.16 -7.28 -0.64
CA LEU A 26 -18.23 -5.95 -1.22
C LEU A 26 -18.93 -6.01 -2.58
N LYS A 27 -19.98 -5.23 -2.77
CA LYS A 27 -20.80 -5.26 -4.00
C LYS A 27 -20.59 -4.05 -4.89
N THR A 28 -20.14 -2.94 -4.31
CA THR A 28 -19.99 -1.68 -5.04
C THR A 28 -18.60 -1.06 -4.82
N LEU A 29 -18.20 -0.20 -5.75
CA LEU A 29 -17.01 0.65 -5.60
C LEU A 29 -17.03 1.45 -4.29
N ARG A 30 -18.21 1.92 -3.86
CA ARG A 30 -18.39 2.67 -2.62
C ARG A 30 -18.12 1.79 -1.39
N ASP A 31 -18.55 0.54 -1.42
CA ASP A 31 -18.27 -0.42 -0.35
C ASP A 31 -16.77 -0.68 -0.27
N ALA A 32 -16.11 -0.88 -1.42
CA ALA A 32 -14.68 -1.07 -1.48
C ALA A 32 -13.89 0.14 -0.94
N ALA A 33 -14.27 1.37 -1.32
CA ALA A 33 -13.65 2.58 -0.80
C ALA A 33 -13.77 2.67 0.74
N ARG A 34 -14.99 2.47 1.27
CA ARG A 34 -15.25 2.49 2.71
C ARG A 34 -14.46 1.40 3.44
N PHE A 35 -14.42 0.21 2.87
CA PHE A 35 -13.67 -0.91 3.41
C PHE A 35 -12.17 -0.60 3.49
N ILE A 36 -11.58 -0.02 2.43
CA ILE A 36 -10.17 0.37 2.43
C ILE A 36 -9.90 1.45 3.47
N ASP A 37 -10.79 2.42 3.63
CA ASP A 37 -10.69 3.43 4.70
C ASP A 37 -10.73 2.80 6.11
N GLU A 38 -11.57 1.79 6.31
CA GLU A 38 -11.71 1.06 7.58
C GLU A 38 -10.45 0.24 7.92
N VAL A 39 -9.92 -0.51 6.96
CA VAL A 39 -8.78 -1.42 7.17
C VAL A 39 -7.41 -0.76 6.94
N GLY A 40 -7.38 0.43 6.34
CA GLY A 40 -6.18 1.20 6.03
C GLY A 40 -5.33 0.64 4.88
N MET A 41 -5.19 -0.69 4.77
CA MET A 41 -4.43 -1.36 3.72
C MET A 41 -5.12 -2.64 3.23
N CYS A 42 -5.18 -2.82 1.92
CA CYS A 42 -5.76 -4.00 1.27
C CYS A 42 -4.91 -4.39 0.05
N LEU A 43 -4.53 -5.66 -0.07
CA LEU A 43 -3.83 -6.12 -1.27
C LEU A 43 -4.81 -6.27 -2.43
N LEU A 44 -4.36 -6.05 -3.66
CA LEU A 44 -5.20 -6.36 -4.82
C LEU A 44 -5.36 -7.87 -5.04
N PHE A 45 -4.27 -8.63 -4.82
CA PHE A 45 -4.19 -10.04 -5.18
C PHE A 45 -3.87 -10.93 -3.99
N ALA A 46 -4.15 -12.21 -4.16
CA ALA A 46 -3.80 -13.26 -3.22
C ALA A 46 -2.30 -13.26 -2.89
N CYS A 47 -2.00 -13.21 -1.59
CA CYS A 47 -0.65 -13.37 -1.06
C CYS A 47 -0.76 -14.04 0.32
N ARG A 48 -0.26 -15.27 0.45
CA ARG A 48 -0.49 -16.08 1.66
C ARG A 48 0.21 -15.51 2.89
N ASP A 49 1.43 -15.01 2.73
CA ASP A 49 2.26 -14.62 3.89
C ASP A 49 2.06 -13.17 4.35
N ILE A 50 1.19 -12.40 3.69
CA ILE A 50 0.90 -11.02 4.09
C ILE A 50 -0.48 -11.01 4.78
N PRO A 51 -0.55 -10.66 6.08
CA PRO A 51 -1.77 -10.72 6.87
C PRO A 51 -2.65 -9.47 6.67
N LEU A 52 -2.98 -9.17 5.42
CA LEU A 52 -3.90 -8.09 5.02
C LEU A 52 -5.08 -8.66 4.25
N PRO A 53 -6.24 -7.99 4.20
CA PRO A 53 -7.32 -8.37 3.30
C PRO A 53 -6.87 -8.31 1.84
N LYS A 54 -7.59 -9.02 0.97
CA LYS A 54 -7.33 -9.05 -0.46
C LYS A 54 -8.61 -8.67 -1.17
N LEU A 55 -8.60 -7.58 -1.95
CA LEU A 55 -9.79 -7.06 -2.60
C LEU A 55 -10.51 -8.13 -3.42
N TYR A 56 -9.75 -8.99 -4.12
CA TYR A 56 -10.30 -10.15 -4.83
C TYR A 56 -11.17 -11.08 -3.96
N TYR A 57 -10.75 -11.40 -2.73
CA TYR A 57 -11.51 -12.28 -1.83
C TYR A 57 -12.63 -11.56 -1.08
N CYS A 58 -12.49 -10.25 -0.89
CA CYS A 58 -13.50 -9.45 -0.20
C CYS A 58 -14.69 -9.09 -1.12
N SER A 59 -14.53 -9.18 -2.43
CA SER A 59 -15.55 -8.74 -3.41
C SER A 59 -16.54 -9.86 -3.72
N ALA A 60 -17.78 -9.49 -4.04
CA ALA A 60 -18.78 -10.42 -4.57
C ALA A 60 -18.36 -10.92 -5.96
N ASP A 61 -18.79 -12.13 -6.33
CA ASP A 61 -18.39 -12.77 -7.60
C ASP A 61 -18.87 -11.97 -8.82
N GLU A 62 -20.04 -11.31 -8.72
CA GLU A 62 -20.61 -10.50 -9.79
C GLU A 62 -20.02 -9.08 -9.85
N ALA A 63 -19.17 -8.71 -8.89
CA ALA A 63 -18.59 -7.38 -8.82
C ALA A 63 -17.37 -7.25 -9.74
N ASP A 64 -17.32 -6.15 -10.52
CA ASP A 64 -16.13 -5.78 -11.30
C ASP A 64 -15.04 -5.13 -10.42
N TRP A 65 -14.53 -5.92 -9.46
CA TRP A 65 -13.45 -5.50 -8.57
C TRP A 65 -12.17 -5.15 -9.35
N TRP A 66 -12.00 -5.71 -10.55
CA TRP A 66 -10.86 -5.43 -11.41
C TRP A 66 -10.86 -3.99 -11.90
N ALA A 67 -12.01 -3.46 -12.33
CA ALA A 67 -12.14 -2.04 -12.66
C ALA A 67 -11.96 -1.14 -11.43
N TRP A 68 -12.43 -1.57 -10.25
CA TRP A 68 -12.34 -0.77 -9.03
C TRP A 68 -10.91 -0.36 -8.69
N LYS A 69 -9.90 -1.21 -8.91
CA LYS A 69 -8.50 -0.88 -8.59
C LYS A 69 -8.01 0.40 -9.29
N ASP A 70 -8.49 0.67 -10.50
CA ASP A 70 -8.10 1.84 -11.28
C ASP A 70 -9.00 3.03 -10.93
N ILE A 71 -10.31 2.79 -10.79
CA ILE A 71 -11.29 3.84 -10.46
C ILE A 71 -11.04 4.42 -9.07
N LEU A 72 -10.69 3.58 -8.08
CA LEU A 72 -10.37 4.02 -6.72
C LEU A 72 -9.21 5.02 -6.71
N GLN A 73 -8.17 4.78 -7.52
CA GLN A 73 -7.04 5.69 -7.62
C GLN A 73 -7.36 6.93 -8.44
N ALA A 74 -8.02 6.77 -9.59
CA ALA A 74 -8.41 7.90 -10.43
C ALA A 74 -9.30 8.89 -9.67
N ARG A 75 -10.25 8.38 -8.88
CA ARG A 75 -11.15 9.18 -8.03
C ARG A 75 -10.56 9.56 -6.68
N LYS A 76 -9.29 9.23 -6.41
CA LYS A 76 -8.59 9.54 -5.15
C LYS A 76 -9.35 9.03 -3.91
N LEU A 77 -9.97 7.85 -4.03
CA LEU A 77 -10.64 7.15 -2.94
C LEU A 77 -9.69 6.19 -2.22
N ALA A 78 -8.67 5.68 -2.93
CA ALA A 78 -7.55 4.96 -2.34
C ALA A 78 -6.32 5.11 -3.23
N TYR A 79 -5.13 5.04 -2.63
CA TYR A 79 -3.88 4.98 -3.37
C TYR A 79 -3.51 3.53 -3.66
N ASN A 80 -3.14 3.22 -4.91
CA ASN A 80 -2.66 1.92 -5.36
C ASN A 80 -1.16 1.98 -5.66
N GLY A 81 -0.35 1.43 -4.77
CA GLY A 81 1.10 1.39 -4.92
C GLY A 81 1.71 0.07 -4.49
N ARG A 82 3.03 0.07 -4.35
CA ARG A 82 3.83 -1.14 -4.03
C ARG A 82 4.52 -1.01 -2.69
N LEU A 83 3.75 -0.75 -1.64
CA LEU A 83 4.29 -0.33 -0.33
C LEU A 83 4.51 -1.50 0.64
N VAL A 84 3.74 -2.58 0.54
CA VAL A 84 3.86 -3.76 1.43
C VAL A 84 4.54 -4.89 0.68
N ARG A 85 5.80 -5.18 1.01
CA ARG A 85 6.66 -6.20 0.36
C ARG A 85 6.66 -6.07 -1.17
N ARG A 86 6.56 -4.83 -1.66
CA ARG A 86 6.45 -4.45 -3.08
C ARG A 86 5.25 -5.07 -3.84
N LYS A 87 4.23 -5.55 -3.11
CA LYS A 87 2.97 -6.06 -3.69
C LYS A 87 2.00 -4.93 -3.93
N ALA A 88 1.15 -5.07 -4.95
CA ALA A 88 0.13 -4.09 -5.27
C ALA A 88 -0.87 -3.98 -4.11
N THR A 89 -0.90 -2.82 -3.49
CA THR A 89 -1.57 -2.53 -2.22
C THR A 89 -2.38 -1.25 -2.38
N LEU A 90 -3.66 -1.34 -2.08
CA LEU A 90 -4.55 -0.21 -1.85
C LEU A 90 -4.34 0.32 -0.43
N VAL A 91 -4.15 1.63 -0.31
CA VAL A 91 -3.96 2.34 0.95
C VAL A 91 -5.02 3.42 1.06
N SER A 92 -5.64 3.54 2.23
CA SER A 92 -6.62 4.59 2.48
C SER A 92 -6.00 5.97 2.34
N MET A 93 -6.78 6.93 1.87
CA MET A 93 -6.30 8.31 1.76
C MET A 93 -5.98 8.93 3.12
N GLN A 94 -6.54 8.38 4.20
CA GLN A 94 -6.24 8.77 5.58
C GLN A 94 -4.88 8.25 6.06
N LEU A 95 -4.44 7.07 5.60
CA LEU A 95 -3.16 6.46 5.99
C LEU A 95 -2.03 6.86 5.03
N LEU A 96 -2.34 7.26 3.80
CA LEU A 96 -1.35 7.68 2.80
C LEU A 96 -0.33 8.73 3.30
N PRO A 97 -0.70 9.76 4.09
CA PRO A 97 0.28 10.70 4.64
C PRO A 97 1.37 10.04 5.49
N ALA A 98 1.05 8.96 6.21
CA ALA A 98 2.04 8.23 7.01
C ALA A 98 3.04 7.50 6.11
N PHE A 99 2.59 6.89 5.03
CA PHE A 99 3.54 6.32 4.07
C PHE A 99 4.41 7.40 3.45
N LEU A 100 3.83 8.51 3.03
CA LEU A 100 4.60 9.60 2.42
C LEU A 100 5.63 10.19 3.38
N ALA A 101 5.30 10.41 4.66
CA ALA A 101 6.22 10.93 5.66
C ALA A 101 7.49 10.07 5.84
N ILE A 102 7.42 8.77 5.53
CA ILE A 102 8.58 7.87 5.54
C ILE A 102 9.47 8.04 4.30
N TYR A 103 8.89 8.49 3.18
CA TYR A 103 9.58 8.69 1.91
C TYR A 103 10.02 10.13 1.67
N LEU A 104 9.39 11.11 2.34
CA LEU A 104 9.84 12.50 2.34
C LEU A 104 11.18 12.59 3.09
N THR A 105 12.14 13.29 2.49
CA THR A 105 13.43 13.59 3.12
C THR A 105 13.65 15.09 3.11
N GLY A 106 14.05 15.69 4.23
CA GLY A 106 14.44 17.10 4.26
C GLY A 106 13.33 18.10 3.94
N GLY A 107 12.04 17.73 4.11
CA GLY A 107 10.91 18.64 3.93
C GLY A 107 10.23 18.61 2.56
N GLY A 108 10.55 17.64 1.70
CA GLY A 108 9.90 17.48 0.40
C GLY A 108 10.13 16.13 -0.28
N TYR A 109 9.57 15.96 -1.47
CA TYR A 109 9.84 14.81 -2.34
C TYR A 109 11.26 14.91 -2.89
N ILE A 110 12.01 13.82 -2.84
CA ILE A 110 13.19 13.71 -3.71
C ILE A 110 12.66 13.65 -5.14
N MET A 111 13.06 14.58 -5.99
CA MET A 111 12.63 14.58 -7.39
C MET A 111 13.24 13.39 -8.14
N TYR A 112 12.66 13.00 -9.28
CA TYR A 112 13.13 11.78 -9.98
C TYR A 112 14.55 11.98 -10.54
N GLU A 113 14.87 13.21 -10.94
CA GLU A 113 16.17 13.67 -11.41
C GLU A 113 17.24 13.53 -10.34
N GLU A 114 16.91 13.90 -9.10
CA GLU A 114 17.83 13.78 -7.96
C GLU A 114 18.10 12.30 -7.63
N GLU A 115 17.05 11.46 -7.59
CA GLU A 115 17.26 10.02 -7.39
C GLU A 115 18.11 9.40 -8.50
N TYR A 116 17.93 9.84 -9.75
CA TYR A 116 18.75 9.40 -10.88
C TYR A 116 20.20 9.86 -10.74
N TYR A 117 20.42 11.14 -10.41
CA TYR A 117 21.75 11.72 -10.19
C TYR A 117 22.55 10.96 -9.15
N TRP A 118 21.89 10.56 -8.05
CA TRP A 118 22.51 9.76 -6.98
C TRP A 118 22.55 8.24 -7.27
N GLY A 119 22.20 7.80 -8.47
CA GLY A 119 22.23 6.38 -8.87
C GLY A 119 21.16 5.51 -8.19
N LYS A 120 20.12 6.11 -7.61
CA LYS A 120 19.01 5.45 -6.91
C LYS A 120 17.79 5.19 -7.81
N LEU A 121 17.83 5.65 -9.06
CA LEU A 121 16.79 5.41 -10.07
C LEU A 121 17.45 4.89 -11.36
N GLY A 122 16.89 3.85 -11.96
CA GLY A 122 17.37 3.33 -13.24
C GLY A 122 17.18 4.32 -14.40
N GLN A 123 18.06 4.27 -15.41
CA GLN A 123 18.00 5.17 -16.57
C GLN A 123 16.63 5.15 -17.29
N LEU A 124 16.08 3.95 -17.54
CA LEU A 124 14.78 3.85 -18.21
C LEU A 124 13.63 4.35 -17.31
N ALA A 125 13.72 4.20 -15.99
CA ALA A 125 12.76 4.77 -15.06
C ALA A 125 12.83 6.31 -15.09
N ASN A 126 14.04 6.88 -15.12
CA ASN A 126 14.24 8.32 -15.30
C ASN A 126 13.63 8.82 -16.62
N GLN A 127 13.90 8.14 -17.75
CA GLN A 127 13.33 8.50 -19.06
C GLN A 127 11.80 8.49 -19.08
N VAL A 128 11.19 7.52 -18.39
CA VAL A 128 9.73 7.46 -18.26
C VAL A 128 9.20 8.64 -17.44
N ALA A 129 9.84 8.96 -16.31
CA ALA A 129 9.44 10.10 -15.48
C ALA A 129 9.61 11.44 -16.23
N GLU A 130 10.75 11.64 -16.89
CA GLU A 130 11.05 12.81 -17.73
C GLU A 130 10.05 12.98 -18.88
N TYR A 131 9.63 11.87 -19.50
CA TYR A 131 8.58 11.92 -20.52
C TYR A 131 7.26 12.41 -19.93
N LEU A 132 6.83 11.86 -18.79
CA LEU A 132 5.58 12.25 -18.13
C LEU A 132 5.63 13.70 -17.64
N ASP A 133 6.78 14.15 -17.14
CA ASP A 133 6.99 15.53 -16.70
C ASP A 133 6.80 16.53 -17.85
N ARG A 134 7.34 16.22 -19.03
CA ARG A 134 7.24 17.08 -20.22
C ARG A 134 5.88 17.03 -20.93
N ASN A 135 5.25 15.86 -20.96
CA ASN A 135 4.07 15.61 -21.80
C ASN A 135 2.77 15.46 -21.00
N GLY A 136 2.85 15.41 -19.67
CA GLY A 136 1.72 15.19 -18.79
C GLY A 136 1.18 13.75 -18.80
N PRO A 137 -0.05 13.55 -18.29
CA PRO A 137 -0.68 12.24 -18.18
C PRO A 137 -0.75 11.51 -19.53
N THR A 138 -0.17 10.31 -19.60
CA THR A 138 -0.03 9.56 -20.86
C THR A 138 -0.54 8.11 -20.73
N PRO A 139 -1.32 7.60 -21.71
CA PRO A 139 -1.70 6.20 -21.79
C PRO A 139 -0.49 5.27 -21.79
N VAL A 140 -0.51 4.20 -20.99
CA VAL A 140 0.67 3.33 -20.77
C VAL A 140 1.24 2.71 -22.05
N ASP A 141 0.39 2.44 -23.04
CA ASP A 141 0.79 1.87 -24.33
C ASP A 141 1.47 2.90 -25.24
N SER A 142 0.95 4.14 -25.27
CA SER A 142 1.57 5.29 -25.93
C SER A 142 2.92 5.61 -25.27
N LEU A 143 2.96 5.65 -23.94
CA LEU A 143 4.18 5.88 -23.17
C LEU A 143 5.25 4.84 -23.51
N ARG A 144 4.89 3.55 -23.54
CA ARG A 144 5.82 2.47 -23.93
C ARG A 144 6.40 2.72 -25.32
N LYS A 145 5.57 3.04 -26.31
CA LYS A 145 6.00 3.29 -27.70
C LYS A 145 6.94 4.50 -27.80
N ALA A 146 6.77 5.49 -26.94
CA ALA A 146 7.59 6.69 -26.94
C ALA A 146 8.98 6.48 -26.32
N VAL A 147 9.10 5.66 -25.27
CA VAL A 147 10.37 5.49 -24.53
C VAL A 147 11.16 4.24 -24.90
N VAL A 148 10.54 3.22 -25.50
CA VAL A 148 11.23 1.98 -25.88
C VAL A 148 10.80 1.45 -27.24
N PRO A 149 11.72 0.81 -27.99
CA PRO A 149 11.38 0.11 -29.23
C PRO A 149 10.35 -1.02 -29.03
N ALA A 150 9.79 -1.51 -30.14
CA ALA A 150 8.98 -2.72 -30.14
C ALA A 150 9.82 -3.96 -29.78
N GLY A 151 9.21 -4.95 -29.14
CA GLY A 151 9.87 -6.20 -28.76
C GLY A 151 9.57 -6.64 -27.33
N LYS A 152 9.55 -7.96 -27.11
CA LYS A 152 9.19 -8.56 -25.81
C LYS A 152 10.15 -8.13 -24.70
N GLU A 153 11.45 -8.12 -24.99
CA GLU A 153 12.47 -7.76 -23.99
C GLU A 153 12.41 -6.27 -23.61
N HIS A 154 12.24 -5.37 -24.58
CA HIS A 154 12.03 -3.94 -24.32
C HIS A 154 10.76 -3.68 -23.50
N THR A 155 9.69 -4.43 -23.77
CA THR A 155 8.44 -4.35 -23.00
C THR A 155 8.64 -4.82 -21.56
N ARG A 156 9.40 -5.89 -21.35
CA ARG A 156 9.75 -6.36 -20.00
C ARG A 156 10.56 -5.30 -19.24
N ARG A 157 11.59 -4.71 -19.86
CA ARG A 157 12.39 -3.62 -19.26
C ARG A 157 11.52 -2.42 -18.91
N PHE A 158 10.59 -2.03 -19.77
CA PHE A 158 9.62 -0.96 -19.51
C PHE A 158 8.75 -1.28 -18.28
N HIS A 159 8.19 -2.48 -18.17
CA HIS A 159 7.42 -2.87 -16.99
C HIS A 159 8.24 -2.88 -15.69
N ASN A 160 9.52 -3.25 -15.76
CA ASN A 160 10.43 -3.15 -14.62
C ASN A 160 10.67 -1.69 -14.19
N ALA A 161 10.84 -0.78 -15.17
CA ALA A 161 10.96 0.65 -14.89
C ALA A 161 9.68 1.22 -14.26
N LEU A 162 8.49 0.84 -14.76
CA LEU A 162 7.22 1.22 -14.12
C LEU A 162 7.12 0.67 -12.69
N PHE A 163 7.55 -0.57 -12.46
CA PHE A 163 7.56 -1.17 -11.13
C PHE A 163 8.44 -0.40 -10.16
N GLU A 164 9.65 -0.01 -10.60
CA GLU A 164 10.58 0.80 -9.82
C GLU A 164 9.95 2.15 -9.44
N LEU A 165 9.43 2.90 -10.41
CA LEU A 165 8.78 4.19 -10.19
C LEU A 165 7.57 4.08 -9.24
N GLN A 166 6.73 3.06 -9.41
CA GLN A 166 5.56 2.80 -8.54
C GLN A 166 5.96 2.44 -7.10
N SER A 167 7.13 1.82 -6.90
CA SER A 167 7.63 1.47 -5.57
C SER A 167 8.24 2.65 -4.79
N LYS A 168 8.46 3.78 -5.49
CA LYS A 168 9.16 4.97 -5.01
C LYS A 168 8.27 6.23 -5.03
N PHE A 169 6.95 6.08 -5.14
CA PHE A 169 6.01 7.20 -5.25
C PHE A 169 6.36 8.19 -6.40
N LYS A 170 6.85 7.70 -7.54
CA LYS A 170 7.18 8.58 -8.68
C LYS A 170 6.04 8.72 -9.68
N ILE A 171 5.30 7.64 -9.92
CA ILE A 171 4.19 7.62 -10.86
C ILE A 171 2.96 6.95 -10.28
N VAL A 172 1.81 7.27 -10.85
CA VAL A 172 0.51 6.66 -10.55
C VAL A 172 -0.32 6.50 -11.81
N SER A 173 -1.30 5.60 -11.76
CA SER A 173 -2.43 5.61 -12.69
C SER A 173 -3.38 6.73 -12.28
N ALA A 174 -3.38 7.83 -13.00
CA ALA A 174 -4.22 9.01 -12.73
C ALA A 174 -5.63 8.87 -13.34
N GLY A 175 -5.81 7.97 -14.32
CA GLY A 175 -7.09 7.76 -14.98
C GLY A 175 -7.13 6.53 -15.86
N LEU A 176 -8.26 6.39 -16.55
CA LEU A 176 -8.48 5.42 -17.61
C LEU A 176 -8.87 6.19 -18.86
N GLU A 177 -8.26 5.83 -19.99
CA GLU A 177 -8.72 6.26 -21.30
C GLU A 177 -9.77 5.27 -21.80
N ASP A 178 -10.87 5.80 -22.31
CA ASP A 178 -12.01 5.02 -22.80
C ASP A 178 -11.68 4.41 -24.16
N ARG A 179 -11.02 3.25 -24.11
CA ARG A 179 -10.72 2.35 -25.23
C ARG A 179 -11.33 0.98 -24.91
N SER A 180 -11.43 0.10 -25.90
CA SER A 180 -12.12 -1.21 -25.83
C SER A 180 -11.75 -2.13 -24.65
N TRP A 181 -10.63 -1.89 -23.96
CA TRP A 181 -10.17 -2.66 -22.80
C TRP A 181 -9.72 -1.79 -21.60
N GLY A 182 -10.01 -0.48 -21.61
CA GLY A 182 -9.61 0.47 -20.56
C GLY A 182 -8.09 0.60 -20.39
N VAL A 183 -7.49 1.64 -20.95
CA VAL A 183 -6.03 1.84 -20.86
C VAL A 183 -5.70 2.79 -19.72
N ARG A 184 -4.84 2.36 -18.79
CA ARG A 184 -4.35 3.23 -17.71
C ARG A 184 -3.59 4.42 -18.26
N VAL A 185 -3.97 5.61 -17.81
CA VAL A 185 -3.25 6.86 -18.02
C VAL A 185 -2.34 7.07 -16.82
N LEU A 186 -1.02 7.11 -17.06
CA LEU A 186 -0.01 7.32 -16.04
C LEU A 186 0.36 8.79 -15.95
N ASP A 187 0.63 9.27 -14.75
CA ASP A 187 1.12 10.62 -14.46
C ASP A 187 2.15 10.56 -13.33
N LEU A 188 2.90 11.64 -13.12
CA LEU A 188 3.73 11.82 -11.94
C LEU A 188 2.88 11.83 -10.67
N PHE A 189 3.37 11.19 -9.62
CA PHE A 189 2.68 11.15 -8.33
C PHE A 189 2.43 12.56 -7.78
N VAL A 190 3.40 13.45 -7.93
CA VAL A 190 3.35 14.85 -7.45
C VAL A 190 2.21 15.65 -8.09
N ASN A 191 1.81 15.32 -9.32
CA ASN A 191 0.68 15.98 -10.00
C ASN A 191 -0.67 15.41 -9.53
N TRP A 192 -0.69 14.14 -9.09
CA TRP A 192 -1.91 13.44 -8.71
C TRP A 192 -2.28 13.62 -7.23
N VAL A 193 -1.30 13.67 -6.33
CA VAL A 193 -1.53 13.64 -4.88
C VAL A 193 -2.29 14.89 -4.42
N PRO A 194 -3.30 14.79 -3.53
CA PRO A 194 -3.94 15.98 -2.96
C PRO A 194 -2.96 16.79 -2.11
N ALA A 195 -2.93 18.11 -2.29
CA ALA A 195 -2.10 19.00 -1.47
C ALA A 195 -2.40 18.89 0.05
N THR A 196 -3.61 18.46 0.44
CA THR A 196 -3.95 18.18 1.85
C THR A 196 -3.26 16.93 2.40
N VAL A 197 -3.01 15.92 1.56
CA VAL A 197 -2.26 14.72 1.92
C VAL A 197 -0.78 15.05 2.05
N GLU A 198 -0.22 15.82 1.12
CA GLU A 198 1.18 16.27 1.15
C GLU A 198 1.48 17.08 2.41
N ARG A 199 0.69 18.14 2.67
CA ARG A 199 0.85 18.98 3.87
C ARG A 199 0.73 18.20 5.17
N LYS A 200 -0.07 17.13 5.21
CA LYS A 200 -0.17 16.24 6.37
C LYS A 200 1.09 15.40 6.51
N ALA A 201 1.65 14.91 5.42
CA ALA A 201 2.86 14.11 5.41
C ALA A 201 4.09 14.93 5.85
N GLU A 202 4.25 16.15 5.33
CA GLU A 202 5.35 17.07 5.69
C GLU A 202 5.41 17.38 7.19
N LYS A 203 4.24 17.49 7.82
CA LYS A 203 4.10 17.81 9.25
C LYS A 203 4.12 16.57 10.15
N LEU A 204 4.14 15.37 9.58
CA LEU A 204 4.03 14.13 10.35
C LEU A 204 5.44 13.58 10.64
N PRO A 205 5.86 13.54 11.92
CA PRO A 205 7.13 12.92 12.29
C PRO A 205 7.22 11.48 11.81
N ARG A 206 8.41 11.07 11.36
CA ARG A 206 8.65 9.73 10.82
C ARG A 206 8.32 8.62 11.82
N ASP A 207 8.67 8.79 13.09
CA ASP A 207 8.37 7.83 14.16
C ASP A 207 6.85 7.67 14.36
N GLU A 208 6.10 8.78 14.30
CA GLU A 208 4.64 8.78 14.38
C GLU A 208 4.02 8.11 13.15
N ALA A 209 4.57 8.36 11.96
CA ALA A 209 4.15 7.72 10.73
C ALA A 209 4.30 6.19 10.78
N ILE A 210 5.46 5.70 11.22
CA ILE A 210 5.73 4.27 11.44
C ILE A 210 4.70 3.68 12.41
N ARG A 211 4.45 4.35 13.55
CA ARG A 211 3.46 3.93 14.55
C ARG A 211 2.03 3.87 13.99
N ARG A 212 1.63 4.83 13.15
CA ARG A 212 0.30 4.84 12.49
C ARG A 212 0.15 3.66 11.53
N ILE A 213 1.15 3.39 10.69
CA ILE A 213 1.15 2.27 9.76
C ILE A 213 1.14 0.93 10.50
N LEU A 214 1.97 0.79 11.54
CA LEU A 214 2.02 -0.42 12.35
C LEU A 214 0.71 -0.67 13.09
N THR A 215 0.09 0.37 13.64
CA THR A 215 -1.23 0.28 14.26
C THR A 215 -2.29 -0.18 13.26
N ALA A 216 -2.30 0.38 12.05
CA ALA A 216 -3.21 -0.05 10.99
C ALA A 216 -2.96 -1.52 10.58
N LEU A 217 -1.70 -1.93 10.43
CA LEU A 217 -1.34 -3.32 10.14
C LEU A 217 -1.88 -4.27 11.22
N VAL A 218 -1.57 -4.01 12.49
CA VAL A 218 -1.94 -4.90 13.59
C VAL A 218 -3.44 -4.96 13.76
N ASN A 219 -4.13 -3.82 13.71
CA ASN A 219 -5.59 -3.77 13.78
C ASN A 219 -6.24 -4.57 12.67
N THR A 220 -5.78 -4.41 11.43
CA THR A 220 -6.35 -5.13 10.28
C THR A 220 -5.99 -6.60 10.27
N ALA A 221 -4.79 -6.95 10.71
CA ALA A 221 -4.33 -8.34 10.77
C ALA A 221 -4.90 -9.12 11.96
N GLY A 222 -5.41 -8.44 12.99
CA GLY A 222 -5.74 -9.01 14.30
C GLY A 222 -4.50 -9.36 15.13
N ALA A 223 -3.54 -10.06 14.53
CA ALA A 223 -2.20 -10.25 15.07
C ALA A 223 -1.17 -10.54 13.97
N VAL A 224 0.08 -10.16 14.20
CA VAL A 224 1.24 -10.44 13.33
C VAL A 224 2.45 -10.90 14.14
N PRO A 225 3.32 -11.77 13.61
CA PRO A 225 4.61 -12.04 14.26
C PRO A 225 5.44 -10.76 14.32
N GLU A 226 6.07 -10.48 15.47
CA GLU A 226 6.83 -9.24 15.65
C GLU A 226 7.96 -9.12 14.60
N ALA A 227 8.68 -10.23 14.37
CA ALA A 227 9.77 -10.32 13.39
C ALA A 227 9.34 -10.12 11.92
N MET A 228 8.03 -10.08 11.63
CA MET A 228 7.52 -9.83 10.28
C MET A 228 7.57 -8.35 9.91
N VAL A 229 7.47 -7.44 10.88
CA VAL A 229 7.29 -5.99 10.65
C VAL A 229 8.39 -5.38 9.77
N PRO A 230 9.70 -5.56 10.06
CA PRO A 230 10.75 -4.96 9.25
C PRO A 230 10.70 -5.41 7.78
N ARG A 231 10.37 -6.70 7.56
CA ARG A 231 10.34 -7.31 6.21
C ARG A 231 9.14 -6.87 5.38
N LEU A 232 8.04 -6.47 6.01
CA LEU A 232 6.86 -5.99 5.29
C LEU A 232 7.09 -4.63 4.65
N PHE A 233 7.78 -3.73 5.35
CA PHE A 233 7.93 -2.34 4.92
C PHE A 233 9.36 -1.96 4.52
N GLY A 234 10.35 -2.84 4.74
CA GLY A 234 11.75 -2.54 4.50
C GLY A 234 12.33 -1.54 5.51
N TRP A 235 11.76 -1.47 6.71
CA TRP A 235 12.25 -0.63 7.80
C TRP A 235 13.42 -1.29 8.51
N SER A 236 14.24 -0.49 9.20
CA SER A 236 15.28 -1.03 10.08
C SER A 236 14.65 -1.80 11.25
N PRO A 237 15.31 -2.87 11.76
CA PRO A 237 14.88 -3.56 12.97
C PRO A 237 14.76 -2.62 14.17
N GLU A 238 15.66 -1.64 14.29
CA GLU A 238 15.72 -0.68 15.40
C GLU A 238 14.52 0.27 15.39
N GLU A 239 14.21 0.88 14.24
CA GLU A 239 13.02 1.75 14.10
C GLU A 239 11.73 0.97 14.37
N SER A 240 11.67 -0.27 13.87
CA SER A 240 10.52 -1.14 14.09
C SER A 240 10.33 -1.45 15.57
N LEU A 241 11.41 -1.83 16.26
CA LEU A 241 11.40 -2.15 17.69
C LEU A 241 10.95 -0.95 18.53
N HIS A 242 11.53 0.23 18.28
CA HIS A 242 11.17 1.45 18.99
C HIS A 242 9.68 1.81 18.83
N ALA A 243 9.14 1.70 17.61
CA ALA A 243 7.72 1.92 17.37
C ALA A 243 6.84 0.89 18.07
N ILE A 244 7.24 -0.38 18.10
CA ILE A 244 6.55 -1.45 18.82
C ILE A 244 6.51 -1.17 20.33
N ASP A 245 7.66 -0.84 20.93
CA ASP A 245 7.78 -0.55 22.36
C ASP A 245 6.85 0.60 22.76
N THR A 246 6.88 1.67 21.96
CA THR A 246 6.04 2.86 22.17
C THR A 246 4.55 2.55 22.02
N LEU A 247 4.15 1.73 21.05
CA LEU A 247 2.75 1.35 20.89
C LEU A 247 2.29 0.42 22.03
N ALA A 248 3.17 -0.47 22.48
CA ALA A 248 2.89 -1.38 23.58
C ALA A 248 2.73 -0.63 24.91
N SER A 249 3.57 0.37 25.19
CA SER A 249 3.47 1.18 26.41
C SER A 249 2.16 1.98 26.48
N HIS A 250 1.62 2.40 25.33
CA HIS A 250 0.33 3.10 25.24
C HIS A 250 -0.87 2.16 25.08
N GLY A 251 -0.69 0.84 25.06
CA GLY A 251 -1.76 -0.14 24.87
C GLY A 251 -2.39 -0.14 23.46
N ALA A 252 -1.77 0.52 22.50
CA ALA A 252 -2.23 0.55 21.10
C ALA A 252 -1.95 -0.79 20.38
N VAL A 253 -0.96 -1.55 20.85
CA VAL A 253 -0.72 -2.95 20.49
C VAL A 253 -0.39 -3.75 21.74
N ILE A 254 -0.63 -5.06 21.73
CA ILE A 254 -0.30 -5.96 22.84
C ILE A 254 0.79 -6.92 22.38
N ARG A 255 1.92 -6.95 23.08
CA ARG A 255 2.87 -8.05 22.94
C ARG A 255 2.34 -9.30 23.65
N GLY A 256 2.28 -10.41 22.92
CA GLY A 256 1.80 -11.68 23.46
C GLY A 256 2.25 -12.87 22.64
N ARG A 257 1.61 -14.02 22.89
CA ARG A 257 1.87 -15.28 22.20
C ARG A 257 0.62 -15.78 21.48
N VAL A 258 0.86 -16.52 20.41
CA VAL A 258 -0.16 -17.34 19.75
C VAL A 258 0.11 -18.79 20.13
N ARG A 259 -0.91 -19.51 20.63
CA ARG A 259 -0.78 -20.92 21.05
C ARG A 259 -0.17 -21.76 19.92
N GLY A 260 0.86 -22.55 20.25
CA GLY A 260 1.59 -23.36 19.29
C GLY A 260 2.53 -22.56 18.38
N GLN A 261 2.85 -21.31 18.70
CA GLN A 261 3.86 -20.49 18.04
C GLN A 261 4.90 -20.06 19.09
N GLY A 262 6.19 -20.27 18.80
CA GLY A 262 7.27 -19.98 19.76
C GLY A 262 7.75 -18.53 19.78
N ALA A 263 7.47 -17.77 18.72
CA ALA A 263 7.91 -16.37 18.57
C ALA A 263 6.90 -15.38 19.20
N PRO A 264 7.34 -14.16 19.59
CA PRO A 264 6.45 -13.09 20.04
C PRO A 264 5.58 -12.55 18.90
N TRP A 265 4.37 -12.12 19.26
CA TRP A 265 3.38 -11.54 18.35
C TRP A 265 2.92 -10.18 18.84
N LEU A 266 2.60 -9.32 17.88
CA LEU A 266 1.85 -8.09 18.09
C LEU A 266 0.37 -8.40 17.87
N ILE A 267 -0.45 -8.12 18.87
CA ILE A 267 -1.87 -8.44 18.90
C ILE A 267 -2.66 -7.14 18.98
N SER A 268 -3.68 -7.04 18.14
CA SER A 268 -4.65 -5.96 18.14
C SER A 268 -5.46 -5.97 19.44
N PRO A 269 -5.55 -4.84 20.16
CA PRO A 269 -6.48 -4.71 21.27
C PRO A 269 -7.94 -4.98 20.84
N ARG A 270 -8.29 -4.72 19.56
CA ARG A 270 -9.63 -4.93 19.02
C ARG A 270 -10.00 -6.41 18.89
N LEU A 271 -9.03 -7.30 18.70
CA LEU A 271 -9.27 -8.74 18.64
C LEU A 271 -9.77 -9.31 19.98
N ARG A 272 -9.50 -8.60 21.10
CA ARG A 272 -10.03 -8.98 22.42
C ARG A 272 -11.43 -8.45 22.72
N GLN A 273 -11.89 -7.49 21.93
CA GLN A 273 -13.21 -6.86 22.12
C GLN A 273 -14.27 -7.44 21.18
N SER A 274 -13.84 -8.19 20.15
CA SER A 274 -14.68 -8.93 19.20
C SER A 274 -15.01 -10.32 19.72
#